data_AF-A0A1V9XY06-F1
#
_entry.id   AF-A0A1V9XY06-F1
#
_cell.length_a   1.000
_cell.length_b   1.000
_cell.length_c   1.000
_cell.angle_alpha   90.00
_cell.angle_beta   90.00
_cell.angle_gamma   90.00
#
_symmetry.space_group_name_H-M   'P 1'
#
loop_
_entity.id
_entity.type
_entity.pdbx_description
1 polymer ?
#
loop_
_entity_poly.entity_id
_entity_poly.type
_entity_poly.pdbx_seq_one_letter_code
_entity_poly.pdbx_strand_id
1 'polypeptide(L)'
;MVSSGKDAHVVIDFGDGSEGITGDLSMEPKYIYWRPGRYEVQVMAKPNNAHDIYTAFAHTTVVVTTSPEDRHIVWSCPTLVEPNVKFQCRLDVLRGTDLSLDFMPGDGTGSKSHSIPDVYPTIVGERVPQFQTPSVILSEEEAPDSAVLPHARVLHQGVVFSFQGYGAVQGKLDMLVKEIYKIIAVVPVQVKSGYFIHKLPKKLAVEAGDIFGFTTTAGRLAFRKVPMEESDLGKRNGLKGQAVRTDDLTMKGQRFLVSALVNTPVNLTFEYQYGDAGAYE
;
A
#
# COMPACT_ATOMS: atom_id res chain seq x y z
N MET A 1 5.90 -50.83 1.30
CA MET A 1 4.69 -50.10 0.91
C MET A 1 4.81 -48.69 1.48
N VAL A 2 5.08 -47.69 0.64
CA VAL A 2 4.99 -46.29 1.05
C VAL A 2 3.51 -45.95 0.93
N SER A 3 2.79 -45.93 2.05
CA SER A 3 1.47 -45.32 2.09
C SER A 3 1.65 -43.88 1.61
N SER A 4 0.98 -43.50 0.51
CA SER A 4 0.91 -42.10 0.12
C SER A 4 0.49 -41.30 1.35
N GLY A 5 1.37 -40.41 1.81
CA GLY A 5 1.13 -39.62 3.01
C GLY A 5 -0.10 -38.76 2.79
N LYS A 6 -1.22 -39.15 3.42
CA LYS A 6 -2.46 -38.36 3.39
C LYS A 6 -2.35 -37.12 4.27
N ASP A 7 -1.39 -37.11 5.20
CA ASP A 7 -1.19 -36.04 6.15
C ASP A 7 0.27 -35.53 6.07
N ALA A 8 0.42 -34.31 5.56
CA ALA A 8 1.69 -33.59 5.55
C ALA A 8 1.45 -32.13 5.91
N HIS A 9 2.37 -31.59 6.69
CA HIS A 9 2.45 -30.18 7.03
C HIS A 9 3.03 -29.42 5.84
N VAL A 10 2.30 -28.42 5.37
CA VAL A 10 2.65 -27.59 4.22
C VAL A 10 2.93 -26.17 4.70
N VAL A 11 4.04 -25.60 4.24
CA VAL A 11 4.40 -24.20 4.42
C VAL A 11 4.52 -23.54 3.06
N ILE A 12 3.94 -22.35 2.89
CA ILE A 12 4.06 -21.57 1.65
C ILE A 12 4.61 -20.18 1.98
N ASP A 13 5.72 -19.84 1.35
CA ASP A 13 6.27 -18.49 1.28
C ASP A 13 5.87 -17.87 -0.07
N PHE A 14 5.32 -16.66 -0.04
CA PHE A 14 4.85 -15.95 -1.23
C PHE A 14 5.91 -15.02 -1.84
N GLY A 15 7.10 -14.92 -1.24
CA GLY A 15 8.26 -14.24 -1.81
C GLY A 15 8.25 -12.71 -1.71
N ASP A 16 7.28 -12.10 -1.03
CA ASP A 16 7.18 -10.64 -0.83
C ASP A 16 7.64 -10.18 0.57
N GLY A 17 8.21 -11.11 1.36
CA GLY A 17 8.65 -10.89 2.73
C GLY A 17 7.51 -10.74 3.73
N SER A 18 6.28 -11.10 3.36
CA SER A 18 5.19 -11.33 4.32
C SER A 18 5.41 -12.63 5.10
N GLU A 19 4.69 -12.78 6.22
CA GLU A 19 4.62 -14.08 6.88
C GLU A 19 3.89 -15.08 5.96
N GLY A 20 4.55 -16.20 5.68
CA GLY A 20 3.97 -17.30 4.93
C GLY A 20 2.81 -17.97 5.66
N ILE A 21 2.22 -18.98 5.02
CA ILE A 21 1.16 -19.78 5.63
C ILE A 21 1.62 -21.17 5.95
N THR A 22 0.93 -21.75 6.93
CA THR A 22 1.10 -23.12 7.35
C THR A 22 -0.26 -23.80 7.35
N GLY A 23 -0.32 -25.03 6.86
CA GLY A 23 -1.54 -25.83 6.81
C GLY A 23 -1.27 -27.27 6.40
N ASP A 24 -2.32 -27.98 5.97
CA ASP A 24 -2.24 -29.36 5.51
C ASP A 24 -2.33 -29.44 3.97
N LEU A 25 -2.11 -30.63 3.41
CA LEU A 25 -2.16 -30.89 1.95
C LEU A 25 -3.48 -30.48 1.27
N SER A 26 -4.59 -30.40 2.01
CA SER A 26 -5.89 -30.00 1.48
C SER A 26 -6.12 -28.49 1.46
N MET A 27 -5.13 -27.66 1.83
CA MET A 27 -5.33 -26.22 1.85
C MET A 27 -5.39 -25.61 0.44
N GLU A 28 -6.34 -24.70 0.24
CA GLU A 28 -6.46 -23.89 -0.99
C GLU A 28 -6.31 -22.40 -0.64
N PRO A 29 -5.05 -21.92 -0.47
CA PRO A 29 -4.83 -20.59 0.02
C PRO A 29 -5.09 -19.53 -1.04
N LYS A 30 -5.67 -18.41 -0.62
CA LYS A 30 -5.85 -17.21 -1.45
C LYS A 30 -4.89 -16.14 -0.96
N TYR A 31 -4.03 -15.67 -1.85
CA TYR A 31 -3.05 -14.62 -1.58
C TYR A 31 -3.23 -13.45 -2.55
N ILE A 32 -3.05 -12.22 -2.07
CA ILE A 32 -3.24 -10.99 -2.85
C ILE A 32 -1.95 -10.18 -2.84
N TYR A 33 -1.22 -10.13 -3.95
CA TYR A 33 -0.11 -9.20 -4.08
C TYR A 33 -0.60 -7.76 -4.22
N TRP A 34 -0.30 -6.92 -3.23
CA TRP A 34 -0.65 -5.50 -3.25
C TRP A 34 0.40 -4.64 -3.99
N ARG A 35 1.64 -5.13 -4.05
CA ARG A 35 2.75 -4.50 -4.77
C ARG A 35 2.99 -5.24 -6.10
N PRO A 36 3.13 -4.52 -7.22
CA PRO A 36 3.65 -5.10 -8.45
C PRO A 36 5.10 -5.56 -8.30
N GLY A 37 5.47 -6.64 -8.98
CA GLY A 37 6.81 -7.19 -8.93
C GLY A 37 6.87 -8.64 -9.37
N ARG A 38 8.08 -9.21 -9.31
CA ARG A 38 8.34 -10.62 -9.56
C ARG A 38 8.63 -11.31 -8.23
N TYR A 39 7.87 -12.36 -7.95
CA TYR A 39 7.90 -13.07 -6.67
C TYR A 39 8.22 -14.54 -6.89
N GLU A 40 9.11 -15.08 -6.05
CA GLU A 40 9.40 -16.51 -6.00
C GLU A 40 8.58 -17.14 -4.90
N VAL A 41 7.57 -17.91 -5.28
CA VAL A 41 6.71 -18.64 -4.34
C VAL A 41 7.35 -19.99 -4.06
N GLN A 42 7.56 -20.30 -2.79
CA GLN A 42 8.16 -21.56 -2.35
C GLN A 42 7.15 -22.33 -1.50
N VAL A 43 6.98 -23.61 -1.83
CA VAL A 43 6.11 -24.54 -1.11
C VAL A 43 6.98 -25.64 -0.54
N MET A 44 6.87 -25.86 0.77
CA MET A 44 7.51 -26.94 1.50
C MET A 44 6.43 -27.87 2.03
N ALA A 45 6.51 -29.17 1.75
CA ALA A 45 5.61 -30.18 2.30
C ALA A 45 6.41 -31.25 3.05
N LYS A 46 6.11 -31.44 4.33
CA LYS A 46 6.76 -32.42 5.19
C LYS A 46 5.72 -33.40 5.73
N PRO A 47 5.82 -34.71 5.43
CA PRO A 47 4.92 -35.70 6.01
C PRO A 47 4.96 -35.65 7.54
N ASN A 48 3.80 -35.80 8.17
CA ASN A 48 3.72 -35.74 9.63
C ASN A 48 4.55 -36.86 10.27
N ASN A 49 5.30 -36.52 11.33
CA ASN A 49 6.20 -37.43 12.05
C ASN A 49 7.33 -38.07 11.22
N ALA A 50 7.56 -37.59 9.98
CA ALA A 50 8.68 -38.05 9.17
C ALA A 50 9.96 -37.24 9.47
N HIS A 51 11.09 -37.89 9.22
CA HIS A 51 12.39 -37.23 9.24
C HIS A 51 12.47 -36.13 8.17
N ASP A 52 13.23 -35.06 8.42
CA ASP A 52 13.36 -33.91 7.51
C ASP A 52 13.82 -34.26 6.09
N ILE A 53 14.45 -35.42 5.90
CA ILE A 53 14.89 -35.90 4.57
C ILE A 53 13.71 -36.22 3.63
N TYR A 54 12.51 -36.38 4.17
CA TYR A 54 11.28 -36.62 3.41
C TYR A 54 10.54 -35.33 3.06
N THR A 55 11.15 -34.17 3.31
CA THR A 55 10.59 -32.87 2.95
C THR A 55 10.69 -32.66 1.44
N ALA A 56 9.55 -32.37 0.82
CA ALA A 56 9.48 -31.98 -0.58
C ALA A 56 9.43 -30.46 -0.71
N PHE A 57 10.08 -29.93 -1.75
CA PHE A 57 10.06 -28.51 -2.09
C PHE A 57 9.57 -28.33 -3.52
N ALA A 58 8.78 -27.29 -3.73
CA ALA A 58 8.40 -26.80 -5.05
C ALA A 58 8.55 -25.28 -5.08
N HIS A 59 8.88 -24.73 -6.24
CA HIS A 59 8.96 -23.29 -6.45
C HIS A 59 8.26 -22.90 -7.74
N THR A 60 7.71 -21.69 -7.77
CA THR A 60 7.15 -21.07 -8.97
C THR A 60 7.40 -19.57 -8.95
N THR A 61 7.43 -18.94 -10.12
CA THR A 61 7.54 -17.48 -10.23
C THR A 61 6.17 -16.90 -10.56
N VAL A 62 5.75 -15.91 -9.79
CA VAL A 62 4.57 -15.08 -10.08
C VAL A 62 5.03 -13.69 -10.50
N VAL A 63 4.52 -13.18 -11.61
CA VAL A 63 4.75 -11.81 -12.06
C VAL A 63 3.46 -11.02 -11.92
N VAL A 64 3.50 -9.96 -11.11
CA VAL A 64 2.38 -9.08 -10.82
C VAL A 64 2.66 -7.75 -11.46
N THR A 65 1.92 -7.40 -12.50
CA THR A 65 2.07 -6.12 -13.19
C THR A 65 0.88 -5.22 -12.92
N THR A 66 1.09 -3.92 -13.14
CA THR A 66 -0.01 -2.97 -13.18
C THR A 66 0.11 -2.09 -14.41
N SER A 67 -0.94 -2.07 -15.22
CA SER A 67 -1.03 -1.13 -16.34
C SER A 67 -1.23 0.29 -15.79
N PRO A 68 -0.57 1.30 -16.37
CA PRO A 68 -0.94 2.68 -16.12
C PRO A 68 -2.29 2.96 -16.78
N GLU A 69 -3.09 3.82 -16.17
CA GLU A 69 -4.32 4.31 -16.79
C GLU A 69 -4.10 5.79 -17.09
N ASP A 70 -4.83 6.40 -18.04
CA ASP A 70 -4.64 7.81 -18.43
C ASP A 70 -4.66 8.75 -17.22
N ARG A 71 -5.49 8.46 -16.21
CA ARG A 71 -5.57 9.21 -14.95
C ARG A 71 -4.36 9.07 -14.02
N HIS A 72 -3.35 8.29 -14.39
CA HIS A 72 -2.11 8.04 -13.65
C HIS A 72 -0.88 8.60 -14.36
N ILE A 73 -1.05 9.21 -15.54
CA ILE A 73 0.03 9.80 -16.31
C ILE A 73 -0.32 11.27 -16.58
N VAL A 74 0.62 12.18 -16.33
CA VAL A 74 0.49 13.59 -16.71
C VAL A 74 1.71 13.98 -17.51
N TRP A 75 1.50 14.45 -18.74
CA TRP A 75 2.54 14.97 -19.61
C TRP A 75 2.36 16.47 -19.81
N SER A 76 3.44 17.24 -19.68
CA SER A 76 3.41 18.69 -19.79
C SER A 76 4.65 19.19 -20.52
N CYS A 77 4.46 19.86 -21.66
CA CYS A 77 5.51 20.56 -22.40
C CYS A 77 5.13 22.04 -22.58
N PRO A 78 6.10 22.95 -22.74
CA PRO A 78 5.84 24.31 -23.19
C PRO A 78 5.13 24.31 -24.55
N THR A 79 4.12 25.17 -24.69
CA THR A 79 3.35 25.30 -25.94
C THR A 79 4.06 26.15 -27.00
N LEU A 80 5.05 26.94 -26.59
CA LEU A 80 5.83 27.80 -27.45
C LEU A 80 7.29 27.74 -27.00
N VAL A 81 8.19 27.50 -27.94
CA VAL A 81 9.63 27.39 -27.70
C VAL A 81 10.38 28.13 -28.81
N GLU A 82 11.53 28.68 -28.47
CA GLU A 82 12.38 29.36 -29.45
C GLU A 82 13.25 28.33 -30.21
N PRO A 83 13.49 28.52 -31.51
CA PRO A 83 14.43 27.69 -32.25
C PRO A 83 15.81 27.71 -31.62
N ASN A 84 16.48 26.56 -31.62
CA ASN A 84 17.80 26.38 -31.03
C ASN A 84 17.90 26.61 -29.50
N VAL A 85 16.75 26.71 -28.81
CA VAL A 85 16.68 26.78 -27.36
C VAL A 85 16.19 25.44 -26.81
N LYS A 86 16.88 24.95 -25.78
CA LYS A 86 16.44 23.74 -25.06
C LYS A 86 15.20 24.05 -24.23
N PHE A 87 14.22 23.15 -24.29
CA PHE A 87 13.05 23.17 -23.44
C PHE A 87 12.88 21.82 -22.73
N GLN A 88 12.07 21.84 -21.67
CA GLN A 88 11.83 20.68 -20.83
C GLN A 88 10.38 20.27 -20.88
N CYS A 89 10.15 19.00 -21.20
CA CYS A 89 8.88 18.32 -20.98
C CYS A 89 8.93 17.53 -19.68
N ARG A 90 7.82 17.51 -18.95
CA ARG A 90 7.66 16.80 -17.68
C ARG A 90 6.66 15.67 -17.83
N LEU A 91 7.04 14.48 -17.36
CA LEU A 91 6.18 13.32 -17.22
C LEU A 91 6.04 12.97 -15.75
N ASP A 92 4.82 13.00 -15.23
CA ASP A 92 4.51 12.50 -13.90
C ASP A 92 3.76 11.17 -14.02
N VAL A 93 4.32 10.11 -13.45
CA VAL A 93 3.72 8.76 -13.44
C VAL A 93 3.37 8.38 -12.01
N LEU A 94 2.10 8.11 -11.75
CA LEU A 94 1.58 7.75 -10.42
C LEU A 94 1.51 6.25 -10.17
N ARG A 95 1.45 5.43 -11.23
CA ARG A 95 1.32 3.98 -11.12
C ARG A 95 1.66 3.30 -12.45
N GLY A 96 2.43 2.22 -12.40
CA GLY A 96 2.71 1.38 -13.56
C GLY A 96 3.96 0.53 -13.35
N THR A 97 4.04 -0.61 -14.03
CA THR A 97 5.27 -1.41 -14.12
C THR A 97 5.63 -1.71 -15.56
N ASP A 98 6.91 -1.98 -15.81
CA ASP A 98 7.45 -2.31 -17.13
C ASP A 98 7.12 -1.23 -18.17
N LEU A 99 7.25 0.03 -17.75
CA LEU A 99 6.83 1.19 -18.53
C LEU A 99 7.92 1.65 -19.50
N SER A 100 7.49 2.05 -20.70
CA SER A 100 8.32 2.74 -21.70
C SER A 100 7.61 3.97 -22.25
N LEU A 101 8.35 5.06 -22.42
CA LEU A 101 7.92 6.27 -23.12
C LEU A 101 8.52 6.26 -24.52
N ASP A 102 7.68 6.33 -25.54
CA ASP A 102 8.11 6.67 -26.89
C ASP A 102 7.82 8.15 -27.15
N PHE A 103 8.86 8.98 -27.12
CA PHE A 103 8.76 10.42 -27.35
C PHE A 103 8.91 10.72 -28.84
N MET A 104 7.86 11.30 -29.43
CA MET A 104 7.78 11.68 -30.84
C MET A 104 7.66 13.21 -30.94
N PRO A 105 8.76 13.94 -31.25
CA PRO A 105 8.77 15.41 -31.24
C PRO A 105 8.12 16.08 -32.46
N GLY A 106 7.69 15.32 -33.47
CA GLY A 106 7.02 15.85 -34.67
C GLY A 106 7.93 16.47 -35.74
N ASP A 107 9.22 16.61 -35.50
CA ASP A 107 10.19 17.24 -36.43
C ASP A 107 10.86 16.27 -37.42
N GLY A 108 10.38 15.02 -37.48
CA GLY A 108 10.92 13.98 -38.35
C GLY A 108 12.21 13.32 -37.86
N THR A 109 12.73 13.67 -36.68
CA THR A 109 13.92 13.02 -36.10
C THR A 109 13.67 11.59 -35.59
N GLY A 110 12.42 11.13 -35.62
CA GLY A 110 11.99 9.80 -35.20
C GLY A 110 11.64 9.72 -33.71
N SER A 111 11.15 8.56 -33.28
CA SER A 111 10.79 8.30 -31.88
C SER A 111 12.02 7.99 -31.03
N LYS A 112 12.11 8.59 -29.83
CA LYS A 112 13.09 8.20 -28.80
C LYS A 112 12.40 7.40 -27.71
N SER A 113 12.83 6.16 -27.50
CA SER A 113 12.28 5.30 -26.46
C SER A 113 13.08 5.42 -25.17
N HIS A 114 12.38 5.56 -24.04
CA HIS A 114 12.96 5.65 -22.71
C HIS A 114 12.24 4.70 -21.76
N SER A 115 13.00 3.88 -21.03
CA SER A 115 12.42 3.09 -19.95
C SER A 115 12.08 4.00 -18.77
N ILE A 116 10.87 3.82 -18.23
CA ILE A 116 10.38 4.54 -17.05
C ILE A 116 10.52 3.58 -15.86
N PRO A 117 11.06 4.05 -14.71
CA PRO A 117 11.09 3.25 -13.49
C PRO A 117 9.68 2.82 -13.03
N ASP A 118 9.58 1.61 -12.50
CA ASP A 118 8.34 1.12 -11.91
C ASP A 118 7.84 2.04 -10.79
N VAL A 119 6.54 2.33 -10.81
CA VAL A 119 5.87 3.16 -9.81
C VAL A 119 4.85 2.32 -9.07
N TYR A 120 5.14 2.06 -7.79
CA TYR A 120 4.32 1.26 -6.89
C TYR A 120 3.99 2.01 -5.59
N PRO A 121 2.88 1.64 -4.93
CA PRO A 121 2.50 2.25 -3.66
C PRO A 121 3.53 1.97 -2.56
N THR A 122 3.67 2.93 -1.66
CA THR A 122 4.37 2.78 -0.38
C THR A 122 3.36 2.56 0.74
N ILE A 123 3.74 1.76 1.75
CA ILE A 123 2.93 1.55 2.94
C ILE A 123 3.19 2.71 3.91
N VAL A 124 2.11 3.33 4.38
CA VAL A 124 2.14 4.21 5.55
C VAL A 124 1.34 3.56 6.67
N GLY A 125 2.03 3.22 7.77
CA GLY A 125 1.53 2.38 8.85
C GLY A 125 2.30 1.06 8.97
N GLU A 126 1.68 0.08 9.61
CA GLU A 126 2.27 -1.26 9.77
C GLU A 126 1.99 -2.17 8.57
N ARG A 127 2.82 -3.22 8.43
CA ARG A 127 2.55 -4.31 7.50
C ARG A 127 1.35 -5.09 8.01
N VAL A 128 0.31 -5.18 7.18
CA VAL A 128 -0.90 -5.94 7.47
C VAL A 128 -0.69 -7.39 7.02
N PRO A 129 -0.83 -8.39 7.90
CA PRO A 129 -0.74 -9.78 7.51
C PRO A 129 -1.95 -10.18 6.65
N GLN A 130 -1.75 -11.09 5.69
CA GLN A 130 -2.86 -11.60 4.87
C GLN A 130 -3.63 -12.74 5.52
N PHE A 131 -2.97 -13.42 6.44
CA PHE A 131 -3.52 -14.56 7.17
C PHE A 131 -3.56 -14.25 8.65
N GLN A 132 -4.27 -15.09 9.39
CA GLN A 132 -4.29 -14.96 10.83
C GLN A 132 -2.89 -15.23 11.39
N THR A 133 -2.37 -14.28 12.15
CA THR A 133 -1.09 -14.38 12.84
C THR A 133 -1.32 -14.16 14.34
N PRO A 134 -0.38 -14.57 15.21
CA PRO A 134 -0.46 -14.29 16.65
C PRO A 134 -0.54 -12.78 16.99
N SER A 135 -0.16 -11.91 16.04
CA SER A 135 -0.27 -10.45 16.16
C SER A 135 -1.71 -9.92 15.97
N VAL A 136 -2.65 -10.73 15.47
CA VAL A 136 -4.07 -10.39 15.34
C VAL A 136 -4.87 -11.13 16.41
N ILE A 137 -5.55 -10.41 17.33
CA ILE A 137 -6.47 -11.05 18.28
C ILE A 137 -7.83 -11.30 17.60
N LEU A 138 -8.30 -12.54 17.67
CA LEU A 138 -9.61 -12.96 17.18
C LEU A 138 -10.76 -12.83 18.21
N SER A 139 -10.46 -12.56 19.48
CA SER A 139 -11.46 -12.50 20.54
C SER A 139 -12.27 -11.20 20.45
N GLU A 140 -13.55 -11.31 20.07
CA GLU A 140 -14.49 -10.18 20.05
C GLU A 140 -14.70 -9.53 21.42
N GLU A 141 -14.50 -10.27 22.51
CA GLU A 141 -14.80 -9.83 23.87
C GLU A 141 -13.69 -9.01 24.51
N GLU A 142 -12.44 -9.16 24.05
CA GLU A 142 -11.27 -8.52 24.68
C GLU A 142 -10.57 -7.50 23.79
N ALA A 143 -10.81 -7.50 22.48
CA ALA A 143 -10.16 -6.57 21.58
C ALA A 143 -10.79 -5.16 21.70
N PRO A 144 -10.03 -4.12 22.07
CA PRO A 144 -10.56 -2.76 22.05
C PRO A 144 -10.97 -2.38 20.62
N ASP A 145 -12.11 -1.70 20.51
CA ASP A 145 -12.62 -1.16 19.25
C ASP A 145 -11.75 0.05 18.84
N SER A 146 -10.52 -0.24 18.42
CA SER A 146 -9.50 0.73 18.04
C SER A 146 -8.68 0.16 16.89
N ALA A 147 -8.48 0.97 15.85
CA ALA A 147 -7.51 0.72 14.80
C ALA A 147 -6.40 1.75 14.98
N VAL A 148 -5.19 1.30 15.31
CA VAL A 148 -4.07 2.19 15.55
C VAL A 148 -3.06 2.01 14.43
N LEU A 149 -2.52 3.11 13.93
CA LEU A 149 -1.38 3.11 13.04
C LEU A 149 -0.11 3.54 13.79
N PRO A 150 0.70 2.61 14.30
CA PRO A 150 2.09 2.89 14.56
C PRO A 150 2.73 3.34 13.24
N HIS A 151 3.47 4.45 13.23
CA HIS A 151 4.19 4.98 12.06
C HIS A 151 3.33 5.51 10.90
N ALA A 152 2.24 6.19 11.21
CA ALA A 152 1.29 6.73 10.24
C ALA A 152 1.71 8.00 9.46
N ARG A 153 2.99 8.38 9.46
CA ARG A 153 3.45 9.64 8.86
C ARG A 153 3.83 9.44 7.40
N VAL A 154 3.25 10.26 6.52
CA VAL A 154 3.62 10.36 5.11
C VAL A 154 4.99 11.00 5.00
N LEU A 155 5.93 10.33 4.31
CA LEU A 155 7.30 10.83 4.12
C LEU A 155 7.44 11.70 2.87
N HIS A 156 6.64 11.42 1.84
CA HIS A 156 6.69 12.10 0.56
C HIS A 156 5.29 12.44 0.10
N GLN A 157 5.14 13.59 -0.57
CA GLN A 157 3.90 13.97 -1.21
C GLN A 157 3.42 12.84 -2.14
N GLY A 158 2.11 12.61 -2.15
CA GLY A 158 1.54 11.54 -2.94
C GLY A 158 0.03 11.52 -2.91
N VAL A 159 -0.52 10.40 -3.34
CA VAL A 159 -1.96 10.20 -3.42
C VAL A 159 -2.33 8.84 -2.83
N VAL A 160 -3.29 8.85 -1.93
CA VAL A 160 -3.88 7.64 -1.37
C VAL A 160 -4.97 7.13 -2.31
N PHE A 161 -4.84 5.88 -2.73
CA PHE A 161 -5.81 5.21 -3.60
C PHE A 161 -6.56 4.08 -2.91
N SER A 162 -5.95 3.49 -1.90
CA SER A 162 -6.52 2.36 -1.19
C SER A 162 -5.89 2.19 0.18
N PHE A 163 -6.59 1.46 1.03
CA PHE A 163 -6.05 0.91 2.27
C PHE A 163 -6.01 -0.59 2.13
N GLN A 164 -5.02 -1.19 2.76
CA GLN A 164 -5.07 -2.61 3.09
C GLN A 164 -5.41 -2.75 4.56
N GLY A 165 -6.07 -3.84 4.92
CA GLY A 165 -6.34 -4.14 6.31
C GLY A 165 -6.67 -5.60 6.53
N TYR A 166 -6.70 -5.97 7.81
CA TYR A 166 -7.14 -7.26 8.29
C TYR A 166 -8.14 -7.01 9.41
N GLY A 167 -9.35 -7.54 9.27
CA GLY A 167 -10.34 -7.55 10.34
C GLY A 167 -10.47 -8.93 10.94
N ALA A 168 -10.39 -9.05 12.26
CA ALA A 168 -10.82 -10.28 12.93
C ALA A 168 -12.30 -10.57 12.60
N VAL A 169 -13.10 -9.50 12.54
CA VAL A 169 -14.53 -9.53 12.24
C VAL A 169 -14.90 -8.39 11.30
N GLN A 170 -16.13 -8.42 10.78
CA GLN A 170 -16.64 -7.33 9.95
C GLN A 170 -16.90 -6.08 10.80
N GLY A 171 -16.63 -4.89 10.25
CA GLY A 171 -16.79 -3.64 10.99
C GLY A 171 -16.76 -2.39 10.12
N LYS A 172 -16.82 -1.23 10.77
CA LYS A 172 -16.72 0.09 10.12
C LYS A 172 -15.71 0.96 10.85
N LEU A 173 -14.82 1.57 10.07
CA LEU A 173 -13.83 2.53 10.54
C LEU A 173 -14.00 3.84 9.76
N ASP A 174 -13.69 4.96 10.39
CA ASP A 174 -13.47 6.23 9.70
C ASP A 174 -11.97 6.53 9.71
N MET A 175 -11.38 6.61 8.51
CA MET A 175 -10.02 7.11 8.35
C MET A 175 -10.02 8.62 8.50
N LEU A 176 -9.03 9.14 9.22
CA LEU A 176 -8.78 10.56 9.39
C LEU A 176 -7.40 10.88 8.83
N VAL A 177 -7.33 11.85 7.94
CA VAL A 177 -6.05 12.40 7.49
C VAL A 177 -5.86 13.74 8.15
N LYS A 178 -4.68 13.91 8.74
CA LYS A 178 -4.33 15.08 9.53
C LYS A 178 -3.10 15.75 8.96
N GLU A 179 -3.30 16.92 8.38
CA GLU A 179 -2.26 17.93 8.24
C GLU A 179 -2.08 18.58 9.62
N ILE A 180 -0.87 19.02 9.98
CA ILE A 180 -0.50 19.59 11.28
C ILE A 180 -1.68 20.36 11.95
N TYR A 181 -2.38 19.69 12.88
CA TYR A 181 -3.55 20.13 13.66
C TYR A 181 -4.94 20.24 13.01
N LYS A 182 -5.13 19.82 11.76
CA LYS A 182 -6.43 19.86 11.05
C LYS A 182 -6.78 18.52 10.43
N ILE A 183 -7.98 18.01 10.71
CA ILE A 183 -8.55 16.87 9.96
C ILE A 183 -8.93 17.38 8.57
N ILE A 184 -8.25 16.90 7.54
CA ILE A 184 -8.48 17.31 6.14
C ILE A 184 -9.47 16.39 5.42
N ALA A 185 -9.61 15.14 5.87
CA ALA A 185 -10.56 14.19 5.31
C ALA A 185 -11.01 13.16 6.34
N VAL A 186 -12.28 12.74 6.21
CA VAL A 186 -12.86 11.58 6.90
C VAL A 186 -13.34 10.60 5.83
N VAL A 187 -12.85 9.36 5.83
CA VAL A 187 -13.24 8.36 4.83
C VAL A 187 -13.80 7.12 5.52
N PRO A 188 -15.07 6.74 5.27
CA PRO A 188 -15.63 5.51 5.81
C PRO A 188 -15.01 4.30 5.11
N VAL A 189 -14.50 3.36 5.91
CA VAL A 189 -13.90 2.11 5.48
C VAL A 189 -14.77 0.95 6.00
N GLN A 190 -15.27 0.14 5.07
CA GLN A 190 -15.92 -1.13 5.41
C GLN A 190 -14.85 -2.18 5.61
N VAL A 191 -14.67 -2.63 6.86
CA VAL A 191 -13.73 -3.69 7.21
C VAL A 191 -14.41 -5.03 7.00
N LYS A 192 -13.77 -5.91 6.23
CA LYS A 192 -14.19 -7.30 6.07
C LYS A 192 -13.43 -8.18 7.07
N SER A 193 -14.00 -9.33 7.41
CA SER A 193 -13.24 -10.37 8.11
C SER A 193 -12.14 -10.90 7.17
N GLY A 194 -10.95 -11.12 7.71
CA GLY A 194 -9.74 -11.45 6.97
C GLY A 194 -9.09 -10.24 6.29
N TYR A 195 -8.13 -10.52 5.41
CA TYR A 195 -7.43 -9.50 4.65
C TYR A 195 -8.34 -8.84 3.60
N PHE A 196 -8.20 -7.53 3.42
CA PHE A 196 -8.93 -6.77 2.44
C PHE A 196 -8.10 -5.61 1.87
N ILE A 197 -8.44 -5.23 0.63
CA ILE A 197 -8.02 -3.96 0.02
C ILE A 197 -9.28 -3.12 -0.20
N HIS A 198 -9.35 -1.97 0.46
CA HIS A 198 -10.43 -1.00 0.31
C HIS A 198 -9.97 0.13 -0.62
N LYS A 199 -10.49 0.15 -1.85
CA LYS A 199 -10.22 1.22 -2.82
C LYS A 199 -11.04 2.45 -2.47
N LEU A 200 -10.39 3.61 -2.48
CA LEU A 200 -11.05 4.88 -2.26
C LEU A 200 -11.88 5.31 -3.47
N PRO A 201 -13.13 5.78 -3.27
CA PRO A 201 -13.93 6.31 -4.38
C PRO A 201 -13.36 7.64 -4.90
N LYS A 202 -12.75 8.44 -4.02
CA LYS A 202 -12.07 9.70 -4.35
C LYS A 202 -10.62 9.63 -3.90
N LYS A 203 -9.71 9.95 -4.81
CA LYS A 203 -8.29 10.09 -4.53
C LYS A 203 -8.07 11.15 -3.44
N LEU A 204 -7.17 10.87 -2.52
CA LEU A 204 -6.82 11.80 -1.44
C LEU A 204 -5.36 12.20 -1.59
N ALA A 205 -5.12 13.46 -1.94
CA ALA A 205 -3.77 14.03 -1.95
C ALA A 205 -3.27 14.12 -0.50
N VAL A 206 -1.99 13.80 -0.31
CA VAL A 206 -1.31 13.89 0.97
C VAL A 206 0.06 14.52 0.78
N GLU A 207 0.47 15.29 1.77
CA GLU A 207 1.75 15.98 1.80
C GLU A 207 2.73 15.30 2.77
N ALA A 208 4.01 15.59 2.61
CA ALA A 208 5.02 15.12 3.57
C ALA A 208 4.73 15.69 4.97
N GLY A 209 4.64 14.82 5.97
CA GLY A 209 4.29 15.18 7.34
C GLY A 209 2.84 14.88 7.72
N ASP A 210 1.95 14.62 6.76
CA ASP A 210 0.58 14.20 7.03
C ASP A 210 0.55 12.92 7.87
N ILE A 211 -0.43 12.83 8.76
CA ILE A 211 -0.60 11.69 9.68
C ILE A 211 -1.95 11.04 9.41
N PHE A 212 -1.95 9.72 9.22
CA PHE A 212 -3.17 8.93 9.20
C PHE A 212 -3.60 8.48 10.60
N GLY A 213 -4.90 8.45 10.83
CA GLY A 213 -5.52 7.83 12.00
C GLY A 213 -6.80 7.12 11.62
N PHE A 214 -7.29 6.24 12.49
CA PHE A 214 -8.59 5.60 12.32
C PHE A 214 -9.40 5.73 13.62
N THR A 215 -10.71 5.87 13.48
CA THR A 215 -11.67 5.75 14.59
C THR A 215 -12.70 4.69 14.26
N THR A 216 -13.12 3.93 15.26
CA THR A 216 -14.31 3.09 15.17
C THR A 216 -15.58 3.92 15.31
N THR A 217 -16.73 3.30 15.02
CA THR A 217 -18.05 3.91 15.26
C THR A 217 -18.31 4.23 16.74
N ALA A 218 -17.61 3.56 17.67
CA ALA A 218 -17.60 3.89 19.09
C ALA A 218 -16.83 5.19 19.43
N GLY A 219 -16.20 5.85 18.43
CA GLY A 219 -15.73 7.22 18.53
C GLY A 219 -14.40 7.41 19.28
N ARG A 220 -13.53 6.39 19.33
CA ARG A 220 -12.19 6.56 19.93
C ARG A 220 -11.18 6.95 18.86
N LEU A 221 -10.62 8.16 19.01
CA LEU A 221 -9.59 8.69 18.12
C LEU A 221 -8.21 8.20 18.58
N ALA A 222 -7.59 7.31 17.81
CA ALA A 222 -6.19 6.97 18.02
C ALA A 222 -5.28 8.02 17.39
N PHE A 223 -4.48 8.74 18.20
CA PHE A 223 -3.38 9.54 17.68
C PHE A 223 -2.18 9.47 18.62
N ARG A 224 -0.97 9.44 18.08
CA ARG A 224 0.26 9.55 18.85
C ARG A 224 0.44 11.00 19.31
N LYS A 225 0.58 11.21 20.62
CA LYS A 225 1.06 12.49 21.16
C LYS A 225 2.57 12.56 20.94
N VAL A 226 3.04 13.48 20.09
CA VAL A 226 4.47 13.78 19.97
C VAL A 226 4.83 14.73 21.14
N PRO A 227 5.91 14.48 21.91
CA PRO A 227 6.21 15.22 23.15
C PRO A 227 6.33 16.75 23.03
N MET A 228 6.47 17.28 21.81
CA MET A 228 6.68 18.71 21.55
C MET A 228 5.56 19.37 20.72
N GLU A 229 4.42 18.70 20.52
CA GLU A 229 3.31 19.22 19.69
C GLU A 229 2.07 19.57 20.55
N GLU A 230 1.62 20.84 20.50
CA GLU A 230 0.36 21.31 21.12
C GLU A 230 -0.84 21.01 20.20
N SER A 231 -1.74 20.14 20.62
CA SER A 231 -2.87 19.66 19.79
C SER A 231 -4.09 20.60 19.81
N ASP A 232 -4.56 21.05 18.64
CA ASP A 232 -5.82 21.83 18.51
C ASP A 232 -7.10 20.98 18.70
N LEU A 233 -6.97 19.68 18.98
CA LEU A 233 -8.08 18.81 19.41
C LEU A 233 -8.64 19.23 20.78
N GLY A 234 -7.93 20.10 21.50
CA GLY A 234 -8.46 20.85 22.66
C GLY A 234 -9.83 21.47 22.40
N LYS A 235 -10.12 21.92 21.17
CA LYS A 235 -11.42 22.51 20.82
C LYS A 235 -12.54 21.48 20.61
N ARG A 236 -12.23 20.19 20.45
CA ARG A 236 -13.20 19.08 20.48
C ARG A 236 -13.30 18.40 21.86
N ASN A 237 -12.53 18.83 22.86
CA ASN A 237 -12.56 18.29 24.24
C ASN A 237 -13.86 18.56 25.03
N GLY A 238 -14.94 19.02 24.38
CA GLY A 238 -16.30 18.79 24.89
C GLY A 238 -16.69 17.30 24.90
N LEU A 239 -16.01 16.47 24.09
CA LEU A 239 -16.13 15.01 24.11
C LEU A 239 -15.14 14.44 25.13
N LYS A 240 -15.55 14.40 26.41
CA LYS A 240 -14.81 13.75 27.49
C LYS A 240 -14.45 12.30 27.10
N GLY A 241 -13.16 11.96 27.01
CA GLY A 241 -12.66 10.57 27.03
C GLY A 241 -12.07 9.97 25.74
N GLN A 242 -11.65 10.75 24.74
CA GLN A 242 -11.38 10.23 23.38
C GLN A 242 -9.92 10.21 22.88
N ALA A 243 -8.91 10.41 23.73
CA ALA A 243 -7.51 10.15 23.34
C ALA A 243 -7.14 8.71 23.74
N VAL A 244 -6.82 7.86 22.75
CA VAL A 244 -6.27 6.52 22.99
C VAL A 244 -4.91 6.65 23.68
N ARG A 245 -4.67 5.92 24.78
CA ARG A 245 -3.42 6.03 25.55
C ARG A 245 -2.28 5.45 24.71
N THR A 246 -1.06 5.98 24.85
CA THR A 246 0.12 5.44 24.13
C THR A 246 0.29 3.93 24.33
N ASP A 247 -0.05 3.43 25.52
CA ASP A 247 0.01 2.00 25.83
C ASP A 247 -0.99 1.19 24.98
N ASP A 248 -2.20 1.71 24.78
CA ASP A 248 -3.22 1.14 23.88
C ASP A 248 -2.75 1.14 22.41
N LEU A 249 -1.87 2.08 22.02
CA LEU A 249 -1.26 2.13 20.68
C LEU A 249 -0.23 1.01 20.45
N THR A 250 0.31 0.46 21.53
CA THR A 250 1.31 -0.62 21.53
C THR A 250 0.76 -1.95 22.04
N MET A 251 -0.52 -1.97 22.41
CA MET A 251 -1.18 -3.18 22.88
C MET A 251 -1.21 -4.22 21.77
N LYS A 252 -0.73 -5.42 22.10
CA LYS A 252 -0.94 -6.60 21.27
C LYS A 252 -2.44 -6.90 21.24
N GLY A 253 -2.95 -7.18 20.04
CA GLY A 253 -4.31 -7.66 19.89
C GLY A 253 -5.37 -6.66 19.45
N GLN A 254 -5.12 -6.03 18.32
CA GLN A 254 -6.07 -5.13 17.71
C GLN A 254 -7.14 -5.91 16.95
N ARG A 255 -8.40 -5.45 17.05
CA ARG A 255 -9.54 -6.02 16.28
C ARG A 255 -9.38 -5.79 14.77
N PHE A 256 -8.73 -4.68 14.42
CA PHE A 256 -8.49 -4.25 13.05
C PHE A 256 -7.06 -3.77 12.91
N LEU A 257 -6.35 -4.30 11.91
CA LEU A 257 -5.10 -3.75 11.41
C LEU A 257 -5.38 -3.08 10.07
N VAL A 258 -4.87 -1.88 9.85
CA VAL A 258 -5.04 -1.15 8.59
C VAL A 258 -3.73 -0.46 8.25
N SER A 259 -3.46 -0.23 6.97
CA SER A 259 -2.42 0.71 6.53
C SER A 259 -2.80 1.37 5.21
N ALA A 260 -2.27 2.57 4.99
CA ALA A 260 -2.52 3.33 3.77
C ALA A 260 -1.52 2.95 2.68
N LEU A 261 -2.01 2.85 1.45
CA LEU A 261 -1.19 2.67 0.25
C LEU A 261 -1.08 4.02 -0.46
N VAL A 262 0.09 4.64 -0.38
CA VAL A 262 0.39 5.98 -0.91
C VAL A 262 1.23 5.86 -2.17
N ASN A 263 0.72 6.32 -3.29
CA ASN A 263 1.47 6.42 -4.55
C ASN A 263 2.18 7.77 -4.58
N THR A 264 3.51 7.74 -4.60
CA THR A 264 4.34 8.91 -4.84
C THR A 264 4.63 8.98 -6.34
N PRO A 265 4.34 10.11 -7.02
CA PRO A 265 4.63 10.25 -8.43
C PRO A 265 6.14 10.17 -8.69
N VAL A 266 6.51 9.44 -9.74
CA VAL A 266 7.83 9.57 -10.35
C VAL A 266 7.75 10.71 -11.35
N ASN A 267 8.56 11.74 -11.13
CA ASN A 267 8.67 12.89 -12.01
C ASN A 267 9.90 12.72 -12.89
N LEU A 268 9.70 12.70 -14.21
CA LEU A 268 10.76 12.62 -15.20
C LEU A 268 10.80 13.90 -16.04
N THR A 269 11.99 14.36 -16.35
CA THR A 269 12.21 15.55 -17.19
C THR A 269 12.95 15.14 -18.46
N PHE A 270 12.43 15.58 -19.60
CA PHE A 270 12.96 15.32 -20.92
C PHE A 270 13.36 16.63 -21.56
N GLU A 271 14.64 16.78 -21.91
CA GLU A 271 15.15 17.94 -22.62
C GLU A 271 15.13 17.72 -24.12
N TYR A 272 14.59 18.70 -24.84
CA TYR A 272 14.57 18.71 -26.30
C TYR A 272 14.91 20.08 -26.86
N GLN A 273 15.38 20.13 -28.11
CA GLN A 273 15.72 21.35 -28.83
C GLN A 273 15.33 21.16 -30.29
N TYR A 274 14.45 22.03 -30.80
CA TYR A 274 14.19 22.11 -32.24
C TYR A 274 15.29 22.88 -32.95
N GLY A 275 15.76 22.35 -34.08
CA GLY A 275 16.77 23.03 -34.91
C GLY A 275 16.20 24.21 -35.70
N ASP A 276 14.97 24.07 -36.18
CA ASP A 276 14.29 25.04 -37.04
C ASP A 276 12.99 25.57 -36.39
N ALA A 277 12.50 26.68 -36.92
CA ALA A 277 11.18 27.20 -36.56
C ALA A 277 10.08 26.44 -37.31
N GLY A 278 9.03 26.03 -36.61
CA GLY A 278 7.91 25.32 -37.22
C GLY A 278 6.78 25.05 -36.23
N ALA A 279 5.66 24.60 -36.78
CA ALA A 279 4.62 23.92 -36.00
C ALA A 279 4.91 22.42 -36.08
N TYR A 280 5.08 21.78 -34.93
CA TYR A 280 5.35 20.36 -34.80
C TYR A 280 4.15 19.73 -34.10
N GLU A 281 3.58 18.68 -34.71
CA GLU A 281 2.44 17.90 -34.18
C GLU A 281 2.90 16.62 -33.49
#